data_AF-A0A426YNJ0-F1
#
_entry.id   AF-A0A426YNJ0-F1
#
_cell.length_a   1.000
_cell.length_b   1.000
_cell.length_c   1.000
_cell.angle_alpha   90.00
_cell.angle_beta   90.00
_cell.angle_gamma   90.00
#
_symmetry.space_group_name_H-M   'P 1'
#
loop_
_entity.id
_entity.type
_entity.pdbx_description
1 polymer ?
#
loop_
_entity_poly.entity_id
_entity_poly.type
_entity_poly.pdbx_seq_one_letter_code
_entity_poly.pdbx_strand_id
1 'polypeptide(L)'
;MAMEWSSTLAWLMSLLLLICSGNSEEYAVRLSLVGFLQALSDNDTGIIEKLGWSAATDPCTDGWNGVTCNNRTSSVYKIKLEELGLRGTIDAGRLCQAPSLAAVSLLHNAIRGEIPPEISDCGRLTHLYLGGNRLTGGLPPSLTLLGNLKVLDVSDNGFSSKLPDLAKISGLVGFLAQNNRLHGAIPGFRFGNFDRRRFNVSNNLFAGPIPPGGDRLDQTSFIGNPGLCGKPLPVACPPSPSKEDHKSLRLSREKAIMFSGYIALGLVLFLFVTYKSIHRKKKTKHRKIADEKIASDSSSGKSSIPWASTEASTTAISSLIVLKRPGTTTDLKFDDLLKAPAELLGRGRNGSLYKVTMADGTSLAVKRIKDCGTSAAEFRTRMERIDMVRHPNVLPPVAFHCSTQEKLVVYECQRNGSLLSLLQGKATT
;
A
#
# COMPACT_ATOMS: atom_id res chain seq x y z
N MET A 1 15.80 57.42 35.95
CA MET A 1 16.58 56.15 35.89
C MET A 1 15.71 55.06 35.26
N ALA A 2 15.23 55.29 34.04
CA ALA A 2 14.27 54.42 33.34
C ALA A 2 14.48 54.57 31.84
N MET A 3 15.62 54.11 31.32
CA MET A 3 15.88 54.18 29.87
C MET A 3 17.03 53.27 29.41
N GLU A 4 17.11 52.01 29.85
CA GLU A 4 18.10 51.06 29.28
C GLU A 4 17.59 49.62 29.08
N TRP A 5 16.29 49.34 29.29
CA TRP A 5 15.76 47.97 29.19
C TRP A 5 15.09 47.62 27.84
N SER A 6 15.02 48.55 26.86
CA SER A 6 14.34 48.26 25.59
C SER A 6 15.23 47.63 24.52
N SER A 7 16.53 47.88 24.53
CA SER A 7 17.47 47.36 23.52
C SER A 7 17.79 45.89 23.77
N THR A 8 18.04 45.48 25.02
CA THR A 8 18.35 44.08 25.36
C THR A 8 17.16 43.15 25.16
N LEU A 9 15.93 43.60 25.43
CA LEU A 9 14.71 42.85 25.12
C LEU A 9 14.45 42.73 23.61
N ALA A 10 14.78 43.76 22.81
CA ALA A 10 14.65 43.69 21.35
C ALA A 10 15.66 42.72 20.73
N TRP A 11 16.89 42.66 21.27
CA TRP A 11 17.89 41.66 20.85
C TRP A 11 17.52 40.25 21.30
N LEU A 12 16.95 40.06 22.50
CA LEU A 12 16.43 38.76 22.94
C LEU A 12 15.20 38.32 22.13
N MET A 13 14.29 39.23 21.78
CA MET A 13 13.15 38.93 20.90
C MET A 13 13.54 38.72 19.43
N SER A 14 14.61 39.38 18.95
CA SER A 14 15.19 39.11 17.63
C SER A 14 16.00 37.82 17.59
N LEU A 15 16.58 37.40 18.73
CA LEU A 15 17.25 36.11 18.89
C LEU A 15 16.25 34.97 19.12
N LEU A 16 15.08 35.25 19.69
CA LEU A 16 13.92 34.35 19.76
C LEU A 16 13.05 34.33 18.47
N LEU A 17 13.23 35.29 17.55
CA LEU A 17 12.71 35.20 16.18
C LEU A 17 13.71 34.57 15.19
N LEU A 18 14.95 34.33 15.66
CA LEU A 18 15.91 33.36 15.10
C LEU A 18 15.75 31.97 15.74
N ILE A 19 14.54 31.61 16.18
CA ILE A 19 14.20 30.19 16.29
C ILE A 19 14.19 29.67 14.86
N CYS A 20 15.31 29.04 14.50
CA CYS A 20 15.52 28.32 13.26
C CYS A 20 14.23 27.69 12.79
N SER A 21 13.80 28.05 11.58
CA SER A 21 12.95 27.20 10.76
C SER A 21 13.70 25.88 10.61
N GLY A 22 13.47 24.95 11.54
CA GLY A 22 14.09 23.63 11.48
C GLY A 22 13.63 23.02 10.17
N ASN A 23 14.58 22.69 9.29
CA ASN A 23 14.26 21.97 8.07
C ASN A 23 13.47 20.71 8.46
N SER A 24 12.46 20.42 7.65
CA SER A 24 11.52 19.33 7.77
C SER A 24 12.23 17.96 7.83
N GLU A 25 13.39 17.87 7.17
CA GLU A 25 14.30 16.74 7.16
C GLU A 25 15.74 17.16 7.49
N GLU A 26 16.48 16.26 8.14
CA GLU A 26 17.90 16.45 8.39
C GLU A 26 18.69 16.56 7.07
N TYR A 27 19.76 17.35 7.04
CA TYR A 27 20.60 17.52 5.84
C TYR A 27 21.09 16.19 5.26
N ALA A 28 21.47 15.22 6.10
CA ALA A 28 21.90 13.90 5.67
C ALA A 28 20.79 13.12 4.92
N VAL A 29 19.53 13.25 5.37
CA VAL A 29 18.37 12.63 4.71
C VAL A 29 18.13 13.28 3.35
N ARG A 30 18.15 14.63 3.29
CA ARG A 30 17.99 15.37 2.03
C ARG A 30 19.07 14.99 1.01
N LEU A 31 20.32 14.93 1.44
CA LEU A 31 21.44 14.51 0.60
C LEU A 31 21.26 13.06 0.09
N SER A 32 20.79 12.17 0.95
CA SER A 32 20.51 10.78 0.58
C SER A 32 19.39 10.69 -0.46
N LEU A 33 18.30 11.44 -0.29
CA LEU A 33 17.19 11.48 -1.25
C LEU A 33 17.62 12.05 -2.60
N VAL A 34 18.46 13.09 -2.63
CA VAL A 34 19.04 13.60 -3.88
C VAL A 34 19.91 12.54 -4.55
N GLY A 35 20.77 11.85 -3.79
CA GLY A 35 21.59 10.76 -4.32
C GLY A 35 20.77 9.56 -4.81
N PHE A 36 19.61 9.30 -4.19
CA PHE A 36 18.65 8.31 -4.68
C PHE A 36 18.06 8.74 -6.03
N LEU A 37 17.64 10.00 -6.18
CA LEU A 37 17.11 10.50 -7.46
C LEU A 37 18.17 10.48 -8.58
N GLN A 38 19.42 10.81 -8.26
CA GLN A 38 20.55 10.70 -9.18
C GLN A 38 20.73 9.26 -9.70
N ALA A 39 20.75 8.28 -8.79
CA ALA A 39 20.83 6.87 -9.17
C ALA A 39 19.62 6.41 -10.01
N LEU A 40 18.43 6.92 -9.71
CA LEU A 40 17.19 6.54 -10.39
C LEU A 40 17.06 7.16 -11.79
N SER A 41 17.58 8.36 -11.96
CA SER A 41 17.58 9.11 -13.23
C SER A 41 18.76 8.77 -14.14
N ASP A 42 19.70 7.92 -13.70
CA ASP A 42 20.98 7.69 -14.38
C ASP A 42 21.76 9.00 -14.59
N ASN A 43 21.70 9.88 -13.59
CA ASN A 43 22.25 11.24 -13.58
C ASN A 43 21.72 12.19 -14.68
N ASP A 44 20.49 11.98 -15.17
CA ASP A 44 19.84 12.90 -16.10
C ASP A 44 19.54 14.25 -15.40
N THR A 45 20.36 15.26 -15.71
CA THR A 45 20.27 16.59 -15.11
C THR A 45 18.97 17.30 -15.44
N GLY A 46 18.39 17.06 -16.63
CA GLY A 46 17.11 17.66 -17.02
C GLY A 46 15.95 17.16 -16.15
N ILE A 47 15.97 15.87 -15.78
CA ILE A 47 15.00 15.31 -14.85
C ILE A 47 15.22 15.86 -13.43
N ILE A 48 16.46 15.92 -12.97
CA ILE A 48 16.79 16.40 -11.61
C ILE A 48 16.36 17.87 -11.44
N GLU A 49 16.68 18.73 -12.40
CA GLU A 49 16.27 20.14 -12.40
C GLU A 49 14.75 20.28 -12.43
N LYS A 50 14.07 19.51 -13.29
CA LYS A 50 12.60 19.49 -13.36
C LYS A 50 11.95 19.07 -12.04
N LEU A 51 12.57 18.15 -11.30
CA LEU A 51 12.04 17.68 -10.03
C LEU A 51 12.36 18.62 -8.87
N GLY A 52 13.41 19.44 -8.99
CA GLY A 52 13.78 20.46 -8.01
C GLY A 52 14.35 19.92 -6.71
N TRP A 53 14.83 18.67 -6.70
CA TRP A 53 15.40 18.08 -5.49
C TRP A 53 16.81 18.62 -5.24
N SER A 54 17.03 19.31 -4.13
CA SER A 54 18.32 19.86 -3.76
C SER A 54 18.57 19.80 -2.27
N ALA A 55 19.73 19.29 -1.84
CA ALA A 55 20.08 19.18 -0.43
C ALA A 55 20.13 20.53 0.31
N ALA A 56 20.22 21.64 -0.42
CA ALA A 56 20.16 23.00 0.12
C ALA A 56 18.74 23.48 0.46
N THR A 57 17.71 22.83 -0.10
CA THR A 57 16.29 23.20 0.03
C THR A 57 15.55 22.19 0.89
N ASP A 58 14.39 22.58 1.40
CA ASP A 58 13.51 21.76 2.22
C ASP A 58 12.52 20.95 1.35
N PRO A 59 12.45 19.62 1.50
CA PRO A 59 11.57 18.78 0.67
C PRO A 59 10.08 19.02 0.91
N CYS A 60 9.68 19.60 2.04
CA CYS A 60 8.28 19.79 2.40
C CYS A 60 7.78 21.21 2.13
N THR A 61 8.66 22.22 2.19
CA THR A 61 8.27 23.63 1.95
C THR A 61 8.72 24.16 0.60
N ASP A 62 9.80 23.63 0.02
CA ASP A 62 10.43 24.22 -1.17
C ASP A 62 10.04 23.49 -2.47
N GLY A 63 8.91 22.78 -2.46
CA GLY A 63 8.24 22.32 -3.68
C GLY A 63 8.95 21.18 -4.42
N TRP A 64 9.60 20.26 -3.71
CA TRP A 64 10.18 19.06 -4.35
C TRP A 64 9.08 18.25 -5.05
N ASN A 65 9.15 18.20 -6.38
CA ASN A 65 8.13 17.52 -7.17
C ASN A 65 8.15 16.02 -6.90
N GLY A 66 6.96 15.45 -6.74
CA GLY A 66 6.79 14.03 -6.41
C GLY A 66 7.03 13.70 -4.93
N VAL A 67 7.40 14.66 -4.08
CA VAL A 67 7.47 14.46 -2.63
C VAL A 67 6.17 14.88 -1.97
N THR A 68 5.74 14.13 -0.96
CA THR A 68 4.62 14.49 -0.09
C THR A 68 5.03 14.24 1.34
N CYS A 69 4.82 15.25 2.18
CA CYS A 69 5.18 15.21 3.59
C CYS A 69 3.98 14.94 4.49
N ASN A 70 4.27 14.44 5.68
CA ASN A 70 3.28 14.28 6.72
C ASN A 70 3.00 15.63 7.38
N ASN A 71 1.74 16.08 7.37
CA ASN A 71 1.35 17.37 7.94
C ASN A 71 1.61 17.50 9.45
N ARG A 72 1.78 16.40 10.19
CA ARG A 72 2.02 16.42 11.64
C ARG A 72 3.50 16.47 11.99
N THR A 73 4.33 15.75 11.26
CA THR A 73 5.76 15.59 11.56
C THR A 73 6.66 16.40 10.63
N SER A 74 6.08 17.02 9.60
CA SER A 74 6.81 17.70 8.52
C SER A 74 7.93 16.83 7.92
N SER A 75 7.76 15.51 7.87
CA SER A 75 8.75 14.60 7.29
C SER A 75 8.23 13.93 6.03
N VAL A 76 9.15 13.59 5.13
CA VAL A 76 8.88 12.92 3.86
C VAL A 76 8.17 11.60 4.15
N TYR A 77 6.92 11.53 3.67
CA TYR A 77 6.02 10.42 3.92
C TYR A 77 5.79 9.59 2.66
N LYS A 78 5.76 10.25 1.50
CA LYS A 78 5.51 9.59 0.21
C LYS A 78 6.37 10.18 -0.89
N ILE A 79 6.92 9.30 -1.72
CA ILE A 79 7.63 9.64 -2.96
C ILE A 79 6.84 9.05 -4.13
N LYS A 80 6.50 9.88 -5.12
CA LYS A 80 5.71 9.53 -6.31
C LYS A 80 6.41 10.06 -7.56
N LEU A 81 7.09 9.19 -8.28
CA LEU A 81 7.87 9.48 -9.48
C LEU A 81 7.41 8.56 -10.62
N GLU A 82 6.18 8.74 -11.08
CA GLU A 82 5.54 7.89 -12.10
C GLU A 82 5.66 8.52 -13.49
N GLU A 83 5.81 7.71 -14.54
CA GLU A 83 5.75 8.16 -15.95
C GLU A 83 6.77 9.27 -16.31
N LEU A 84 7.94 9.26 -15.67
CA LEU A 84 9.01 10.24 -15.91
C LEU A 84 10.09 9.74 -16.87
N GLY A 85 9.99 8.48 -17.32
CA GLY A 85 10.98 7.87 -18.21
C GLY A 85 12.31 7.56 -17.53
N LEU A 86 12.33 7.43 -16.19
CA LEU A 86 13.53 7.13 -15.38
C LEU A 86 14.15 5.79 -15.81
N ARG A 87 15.48 5.75 -15.99
CA ARG A 87 16.20 4.60 -16.59
C ARG A 87 17.28 3.98 -15.70
N GLY A 88 17.52 4.58 -14.53
CA GLY A 88 18.56 4.16 -13.62
C GLY A 88 18.16 2.96 -12.77
N THR A 89 18.70 2.87 -11.57
CA THR A 89 18.51 1.76 -10.62
C THR A 89 17.94 2.26 -9.30
N ILE A 90 17.30 1.37 -8.55
CA ILE A 90 16.83 1.68 -7.19
C ILE A 90 18.03 1.61 -6.25
N ASP A 91 18.34 2.70 -5.55
CA ASP A 91 19.29 2.72 -4.42
C ASP A 91 18.51 2.77 -3.11
N ALA A 92 18.14 1.59 -2.60
CA ALA A 92 17.32 1.49 -1.40
C ALA A 92 18.06 1.96 -0.14
N GLY A 93 19.40 1.82 -0.07
CA GLY A 93 20.20 2.26 1.06
C GLY A 93 20.13 3.78 1.27
N ARG A 94 20.05 4.56 0.19
CA ARG A 94 19.79 6.01 0.24
C ARG A 94 18.32 6.34 0.48
N LEU A 95 17.41 5.64 -0.20
CA LEU A 95 15.96 5.86 -0.08
C LEU A 95 15.48 5.66 1.37
N CYS A 96 15.94 4.59 2.02
CA CYS A 96 15.49 4.18 3.34
C CYS A 96 16.11 4.99 4.49
N GLN A 97 16.97 5.99 4.21
CA GLN A 97 17.40 6.97 5.22
C GLN A 97 16.26 7.90 5.65
N ALA A 98 15.20 8.05 4.85
CA ALA A 98 14.03 8.84 5.22
C ALA A 98 13.17 8.08 6.26
N PRO A 99 13.18 8.47 7.54
CA PRO A 99 12.66 7.63 8.64
C PRO A 99 11.14 7.51 8.65
N SER A 100 10.44 8.44 8.01
CA SER A 100 8.98 8.50 7.93
C SER A 100 8.40 7.96 6.61
N LEU A 101 9.26 7.48 5.70
CA LEU A 101 8.84 7.05 4.37
C LEU A 101 7.89 5.84 4.47
N ALA A 102 6.66 6.04 4.00
CA ALA A 102 5.59 5.07 4.09
C ALA A 102 5.07 4.62 2.72
N ALA A 103 5.27 5.41 1.66
CA ALA A 103 4.81 5.06 0.33
C ALA A 103 5.81 5.47 -0.75
N VAL A 104 6.15 4.54 -1.63
CA VAL A 104 7.00 4.80 -2.79
C VAL A 104 6.27 4.32 -4.03
N SER A 105 6.14 5.19 -5.04
CA SER A 105 5.61 4.82 -6.34
C SER A 105 6.54 5.26 -7.45
N LEU A 106 7.01 4.28 -8.22
CA LEU A 106 7.90 4.40 -9.37
C LEU A 106 7.25 3.81 -10.63
N LEU A 107 5.91 3.75 -10.67
CA LEU A 107 5.16 3.10 -11.75
C LEU A 107 5.51 3.66 -13.13
N HIS A 108 5.51 2.78 -14.13
CA HIS A 108 5.58 3.16 -15.54
C HIS A 108 6.82 3.99 -15.89
N ASN A 109 8.00 3.51 -15.49
CA ASN A 109 9.28 4.04 -15.93
C ASN A 109 10.07 2.96 -16.70
N ALA A 110 11.37 3.16 -16.91
CA ALA A 110 12.27 2.19 -17.52
C ALA A 110 13.39 1.78 -16.54
N ILE A 111 13.10 1.77 -15.23
CA ILE A 111 14.07 1.47 -14.17
C ILE A 111 14.54 0.02 -14.33
N ARG A 112 15.85 -0.19 -14.24
CA ARG A 112 16.53 -1.47 -14.45
C ARG A 112 17.17 -1.99 -13.16
N GLY A 113 17.75 -3.19 -13.26
CA GLY A 113 18.41 -3.85 -12.13
C GLY A 113 17.45 -4.64 -11.25
N GLU A 114 17.88 -4.99 -10.05
CA GLU A 114 17.09 -5.72 -9.07
C GLU A 114 16.52 -4.79 -7.99
N ILE A 115 15.62 -5.29 -7.15
CA ILE A 115 15.23 -4.60 -5.92
C ILE A 115 16.29 -4.88 -4.86
N PRO A 116 17.03 -3.87 -4.36
CA PRO A 116 18.09 -4.10 -3.38
C PRO A 116 17.51 -4.62 -2.04
N PRO A 117 18.22 -5.52 -1.34
CA PRO A 117 17.76 -6.07 -0.06
C PRO A 117 17.57 -5.01 1.03
N GLU A 118 18.30 -3.89 0.97
CA GLU A 118 18.22 -2.74 1.88
C GLU A 118 16.83 -2.06 1.86
N ILE A 119 15.94 -2.44 0.92
CA ILE A 119 14.54 -2.01 0.95
C ILE A 119 13.84 -2.37 2.26
N SER A 120 14.34 -3.40 2.98
CA SER A 120 13.84 -3.76 4.31
C SER A 120 14.09 -2.70 5.38
N ASP A 121 15.04 -1.78 5.15
CA ASP A 121 15.41 -0.74 6.13
C ASP A 121 14.37 0.38 6.16
N CYS A 122 13.53 0.47 5.12
CA CYS A 122 12.34 1.31 5.09
C CYS A 122 11.25 0.74 6.01
N GLY A 123 11.50 0.63 7.32
CA GLY A 123 10.64 -0.11 8.27
C GLY A 123 9.20 0.42 8.41
N ARG A 124 8.92 1.65 7.96
CA ARG A 124 7.57 2.25 7.94
C ARG A 124 6.85 2.08 6.60
N LEU A 125 7.45 1.42 5.61
CA LEU A 125 6.88 1.27 4.29
C LEU A 125 5.57 0.47 4.35
N THR A 126 4.51 1.06 3.79
CA THR A 126 3.17 0.50 3.69
C THR A 126 2.78 0.23 2.23
N HIS A 127 3.32 1.00 1.29
CA HIS A 127 2.97 0.89 -0.13
C HIS A 127 4.24 0.97 -0.98
N LEU A 128 4.46 -0.06 -1.80
CA LEU A 128 5.57 -0.11 -2.74
C LEU A 128 5.02 -0.44 -4.13
N TYR A 129 5.10 0.53 -5.04
CA TYR A 129 4.62 0.41 -6.41
C TYR A 129 5.78 0.53 -7.40
N LEU A 130 6.14 -0.59 -8.02
CA LEU A 130 7.25 -0.74 -8.96
C LEU A 130 6.80 -1.27 -10.33
N GLY A 131 5.50 -1.42 -10.53
CA GLY A 131 4.91 -1.96 -11.74
C GLY A 131 5.23 -1.18 -13.02
N GLY A 132 5.36 -1.88 -14.14
CA GLY A 132 5.65 -1.27 -15.45
C GLY A 132 7.06 -0.70 -15.54
N ASN A 133 8.06 -1.50 -15.18
CA ASN A 133 9.48 -1.14 -15.26
C ASN A 133 10.27 -2.24 -15.99
N ARG A 134 11.60 -2.18 -15.95
CA ARG A 134 12.52 -3.18 -16.52
C ARG A 134 13.32 -3.89 -15.41
N LEU A 135 12.73 -4.04 -14.23
CA LEU A 135 13.37 -4.71 -13.11
C LEU A 135 13.48 -6.21 -13.37
N THR A 136 14.57 -6.83 -12.92
CA THR A 136 14.91 -8.24 -13.14
C THR A 136 15.28 -8.92 -11.82
N GLY A 137 15.67 -10.20 -11.87
CA GLY A 137 16.09 -10.97 -10.70
C GLY A 137 14.90 -11.50 -9.89
N GLY A 138 15.06 -11.57 -8.57
CA GLY A 138 14.02 -12.00 -7.64
C GLY A 138 13.58 -10.89 -6.69
N LEU A 139 12.43 -11.08 -6.04
CA LEU A 139 12.10 -10.24 -4.88
C LEU A 139 13.02 -10.64 -3.71
N PRO A 140 13.71 -9.68 -3.06
CA PRO A 140 14.66 -10.01 -2.02
C PRO A 140 13.95 -10.66 -0.82
N PRO A 141 14.50 -11.70 -0.19
CA PRO A 141 13.90 -12.33 0.99
C PRO A 141 13.69 -11.36 2.17
N SER A 142 14.52 -10.33 2.28
CA SER A 142 14.42 -9.27 3.28
C SER A 142 13.11 -8.47 3.18
N LEU A 143 12.42 -8.49 2.03
CA LEU A 143 11.12 -7.85 1.86
C LEU A 143 10.08 -8.36 2.87
N THR A 144 10.22 -9.61 3.33
CA THR A 144 9.38 -10.20 4.37
C THR A 144 9.52 -9.53 5.75
N LEU A 145 10.57 -8.73 5.97
CA LEU A 145 10.80 -7.96 7.20
C LEU A 145 9.94 -6.68 7.25
N LEU A 146 9.37 -6.23 6.12
CA LEU A 146 8.49 -5.07 6.05
C LEU A 146 7.09 -5.40 6.59
N GLY A 147 6.98 -5.59 7.91
CA GLY A 147 5.73 -6.00 8.57
C GLY A 147 4.56 -5.01 8.42
N ASN A 148 4.85 -3.74 8.10
CA ASN A 148 3.85 -2.71 7.86
C ASN A 148 3.32 -2.68 6.42
N LEU A 149 3.93 -3.44 5.51
CA LEU A 149 3.59 -3.42 4.09
C LEU A 149 2.15 -3.90 3.86
N LYS A 150 1.38 -3.07 3.16
CA LYS A 150 -0.04 -3.28 2.83
C LYS A 150 -0.21 -3.61 1.36
N VAL A 151 0.55 -2.95 0.49
CA VAL A 151 0.44 -3.11 -0.96
C VAL A 151 1.82 -3.24 -1.56
N LEU A 152 1.99 -4.30 -2.33
CA LEU A 152 3.16 -4.54 -3.16
C LEU A 152 2.71 -4.72 -4.62
N ASP A 153 3.15 -3.82 -5.49
CA ASP A 153 2.95 -3.93 -6.94
C ASP A 153 4.30 -4.04 -7.64
N VAL A 154 4.54 -5.19 -8.23
CA VAL A 154 5.74 -5.56 -9.01
C VAL A 154 5.36 -6.04 -10.40
N SER A 155 4.14 -5.74 -10.84
CA SER A 155 3.59 -6.19 -12.12
C SER A 155 4.35 -5.62 -13.32
N ASP A 156 4.20 -6.24 -14.50
CA ASP A 156 4.73 -5.69 -15.75
C ASP A 156 6.24 -5.39 -15.66
N ASN A 157 7.03 -6.40 -15.27
CA ASN A 157 8.48 -6.34 -15.10
C ASN A 157 9.12 -7.64 -15.66
N GLY A 158 10.43 -7.81 -15.43
CA GLY A 158 11.20 -8.98 -15.84
C GLY A 158 11.59 -9.92 -14.69
N PHE A 159 10.88 -9.93 -13.56
CA PHE A 159 11.23 -10.80 -12.41
C PHE A 159 11.11 -12.27 -12.79
N SER A 160 12.10 -13.09 -12.42
CA SER A 160 12.23 -14.46 -12.90
C SER A 160 12.57 -15.50 -11.84
N SER A 161 12.43 -15.16 -10.55
CA SER A 161 12.71 -16.05 -9.41
C SER A 161 11.43 -16.54 -8.72
N LYS A 162 11.59 -17.38 -7.70
CA LYS A 162 10.51 -17.75 -6.78
C LYS A 162 10.15 -16.58 -5.88
N LEU A 163 8.87 -16.51 -5.50
CA LEU A 163 8.45 -15.55 -4.48
C LEU A 163 9.04 -15.95 -3.11
N PRO A 164 9.55 -14.99 -2.32
CA PRO A 164 9.86 -15.24 -0.91
C PRO A 164 8.55 -15.50 -0.15
N ASP A 165 8.65 -15.86 1.13
CA ASP A 165 7.49 -16.18 1.98
C ASP A 165 6.72 -14.92 2.39
N LEU A 166 6.12 -14.26 1.39
CA LEU A 166 5.33 -13.03 1.53
C LEU A 166 4.08 -13.22 2.40
N ALA A 167 3.67 -14.46 2.66
CA ALA A 167 2.60 -14.78 3.60
C ALA A 167 2.94 -14.36 5.05
N LYS A 168 4.23 -14.17 5.38
CA LYS A 168 4.69 -13.62 6.66
C LYS A 168 4.26 -12.17 6.87
N ILE A 169 4.01 -11.42 5.79
CA ILE A 169 3.52 -10.04 5.85
C ILE A 169 2.01 -10.07 6.10
N SER A 170 1.63 -10.30 7.35
CA SER A 170 0.23 -10.51 7.76
C SER A 170 -0.71 -9.35 7.42
N GLY A 171 -0.16 -8.14 7.29
CA GLY A 171 -0.86 -6.92 6.93
C GLY A 171 -1.07 -6.70 5.43
N LEU A 172 -0.58 -7.58 4.55
CA LEU A 172 -0.69 -7.41 3.10
C LEU A 172 -2.16 -7.57 2.65
N VAL A 173 -2.66 -6.56 1.96
CA VAL A 173 -4.03 -6.49 1.41
C VAL A 173 -4.03 -6.29 -0.11
N GLY A 174 -2.86 -6.07 -0.70
CA GLY A 174 -2.68 -5.97 -2.14
C GLY A 174 -1.35 -6.56 -2.61
N PHE A 175 -1.41 -7.43 -3.60
CA PHE A 175 -0.27 -8.03 -4.29
C PHE A 175 -0.53 -8.12 -5.80
N LEU A 176 0.14 -7.29 -6.57
CA LEU A 176 0.08 -7.29 -8.03
C LEU A 176 1.45 -7.73 -8.57
N ALA A 177 1.48 -8.84 -9.28
CA ALA A 177 2.70 -9.43 -9.83
C ALA A 177 2.49 -10.01 -11.24
N GLN A 178 1.39 -9.66 -11.91
CA GLN A 178 1.10 -10.14 -13.24
C GLN A 178 2.17 -9.72 -14.26
N ASN A 179 2.26 -10.44 -15.37
CA ASN A 179 3.15 -10.13 -16.49
C ASN A 179 4.63 -10.08 -16.07
N ASN A 180 5.11 -11.19 -15.51
CA ASN A 180 6.51 -11.41 -15.15
C ASN A 180 6.92 -12.84 -15.59
N ARG A 181 8.07 -13.32 -15.13
CA ARG A 181 8.56 -14.70 -15.33
C ARG A 181 8.72 -15.43 -13.98
N LEU A 182 7.96 -15.03 -12.96
CA LEU A 182 8.02 -15.61 -11.62
C LEU A 182 7.59 -17.08 -11.66
N HIS A 183 8.26 -17.95 -10.91
CA HIS A 183 8.01 -19.38 -10.94
C HIS A 183 7.94 -20.02 -9.55
N GLY A 184 7.63 -21.31 -9.50
CA GLY A 184 7.42 -22.04 -8.23
C GLY A 184 5.99 -21.90 -7.71
N ALA A 185 5.78 -22.21 -6.43
CA ALA A 185 4.45 -22.16 -5.82
C ALA A 185 4.05 -20.73 -5.43
N ILE A 186 2.75 -20.43 -5.50
CA ILE A 186 2.19 -19.22 -4.91
C ILE A 186 2.30 -19.35 -3.37
N PRO A 187 2.86 -18.37 -2.65
CA PRO A 187 2.90 -18.39 -1.19
C PRO A 187 1.51 -18.56 -0.57
N GLY A 188 1.45 -19.17 0.62
CA GLY A 188 0.22 -19.42 1.37
C GLY A 188 -0.41 -18.16 1.95
N PHE A 189 -0.78 -17.22 1.09
CA PHE A 189 -1.39 -15.94 1.46
C PHE A 189 -2.69 -16.14 2.25
N ARG A 190 -2.97 -15.21 3.16
CA ARG A 190 -4.30 -15.08 3.76
C ARG A 190 -5.23 -14.38 2.76
N PHE A 191 -5.72 -15.13 1.78
CA PHE A 191 -6.54 -14.58 0.67
C PHE A 191 -7.76 -13.78 1.12
N GLY A 192 -8.30 -14.04 2.33
CA GLY A 192 -9.37 -13.24 2.92
C GLY A 192 -9.03 -11.77 3.19
N ASN A 193 -7.74 -11.41 3.26
CA ASN A 193 -7.29 -10.02 3.45
C ASN A 193 -7.25 -9.23 2.14
N PHE A 194 -7.26 -9.90 0.99
CA PHE A 194 -7.14 -9.23 -0.30
C PHE A 194 -8.51 -8.83 -0.81
N ASP A 195 -8.63 -7.56 -1.20
CA ASP A 195 -9.70 -7.16 -2.12
C ASP A 195 -9.49 -7.88 -3.47
N ARG A 196 -10.57 -8.38 -4.08
CA ARG A 196 -10.54 -9.11 -5.36
C ARG A 196 -9.78 -8.37 -6.46
N ARG A 197 -9.75 -7.04 -6.41
CA ARG A 197 -9.07 -6.19 -7.41
C ARG A 197 -7.58 -5.96 -7.11
N ARG A 198 -7.12 -6.32 -5.92
CA ARG A 198 -5.75 -6.05 -5.45
C ARG A 198 -4.93 -7.31 -5.37
N PHE A 199 -5.37 -8.42 -5.96
CA PHE A 199 -4.54 -9.62 -6.13
C PHE A 199 -4.51 -10.03 -7.60
N ASN A 200 -3.32 -10.12 -8.19
CA ASN A 200 -3.14 -10.64 -9.54
C ASN A 200 -1.74 -11.22 -9.74
N VAL A 201 -1.66 -12.49 -10.15
CA VAL A 201 -0.42 -13.22 -10.45
C VAL A 201 -0.46 -13.83 -11.86
N SER A 202 -1.38 -13.39 -12.71
CA SER A 202 -1.55 -13.90 -14.08
C SER A 202 -0.31 -13.70 -14.95
N ASN A 203 -0.21 -14.47 -16.03
CA ASN A 203 0.87 -14.36 -17.02
C ASN A 203 2.27 -14.43 -16.39
N ASN A 204 2.55 -15.58 -15.78
CA ASN A 204 3.80 -15.92 -15.11
C ASN A 204 4.11 -17.41 -15.36
N LEU A 205 5.06 -17.96 -14.62
CA LEU A 205 5.47 -19.37 -14.67
C LEU A 205 5.17 -20.10 -13.34
N PHE A 206 4.17 -19.64 -12.58
CA PHE A 206 3.80 -20.30 -11.32
C PHE A 206 3.30 -21.72 -11.57
N ALA A 207 3.58 -22.61 -10.61
CA ALA A 207 3.26 -24.02 -10.68
C ALA A 207 2.76 -24.59 -9.35
N GLY A 208 1.98 -25.67 -9.43
CA GLY A 208 1.39 -26.35 -8.29
C GLY A 208 -0.03 -25.89 -7.96
N PRO A 209 -0.59 -26.35 -6.83
CA PRO A 209 -1.94 -26.01 -6.43
C PRO A 209 -2.06 -24.54 -6.02
N ILE A 210 -3.14 -23.89 -6.44
CA ILE A 210 -3.56 -22.60 -5.87
C ILE A 210 -3.83 -22.82 -4.37
N PRO A 211 -3.21 -22.02 -3.46
CA PRO A 211 -3.36 -22.26 -2.04
C PRO A 211 -4.81 -22.01 -1.54
N PRO A 212 -5.22 -22.63 -0.43
CA PRO A 212 -6.59 -22.54 0.08
C PRO A 212 -7.08 -21.10 0.26
N GLY A 213 -8.30 -20.80 -0.18
CA GLY A 213 -8.89 -19.47 -0.15
C GLY A 213 -8.63 -18.65 -1.41
N GLY A 214 -7.75 -19.08 -2.31
CA GLY A 214 -7.52 -18.45 -3.61
C GLY A 214 -8.75 -18.52 -4.54
N ASP A 215 -9.66 -19.46 -4.30
CA ASP A 215 -10.95 -19.61 -4.97
C ASP A 215 -11.91 -18.43 -4.75
N ARG A 216 -11.65 -17.57 -3.77
CA ARG A 216 -12.42 -16.33 -3.53
C ARG A 216 -12.08 -15.21 -4.51
N LEU A 217 -10.93 -15.31 -5.15
CA LEU A 217 -10.42 -14.35 -6.13
C LEU A 217 -10.91 -14.71 -7.53
N ASP A 218 -10.80 -13.74 -8.44
CA ASP A 218 -11.21 -13.94 -9.83
C ASP A 218 -10.27 -14.94 -10.52
N GLN A 219 -10.81 -15.80 -11.38
CA GLN A 219 -10.01 -16.72 -12.20
C GLN A 219 -8.95 -15.97 -13.01
N THR A 220 -9.27 -14.77 -13.48
CA THR A 220 -8.36 -13.89 -14.23
C THR A 220 -7.12 -13.49 -13.45
N SER A 221 -7.12 -13.59 -12.11
CA SER A 221 -5.93 -13.36 -11.29
C SER A 221 -4.87 -14.46 -11.41
N PHE A 222 -5.22 -15.62 -11.99
CA PHE A 222 -4.33 -16.79 -12.06
C PHE A 222 -4.04 -17.29 -13.49
N ILE A 223 -4.82 -16.88 -14.49
CA ILE A 223 -4.64 -17.32 -15.88
C ILE A 223 -3.24 -17.00 -16.43
N GLY A 224 -2.82 -17.71 -17.49
CA GLY A 224 -1.50 -17.49 -18.09
C GLY A 224 -0.34 -18.05 -17.26
N ASN A 225 -0.62 -18.95 -16.31
CA ASN A 225 0.37 -19.74 -15.59
C ASN A 225 0.18 -21.23 -15.93
N PRO A 226 0.99 -21.81 -16.83
CA PRO A 226 0.75 -23.17 -17.32
C PRO A 226 0.85 -24.26 -16.25
N GLY A 227 1.63 -24.03 -15.19
CA GLY A 227 1.85 -25.03 -14.13
C GLY A 227 0.82 -24.98 -13.00
N LEU A 228 -0.07 -23.98 -12.96
CA LEU A 228 -1.05 -23.83 -11.87
C LEU A 228 -2.25 -24.77 -12.07
N CYS A 229 -2.76 -25.27 -10.94
CA CYS A 229 -3.94 -26.10 -10.90
C CYS A 229 -4.81 -25.79 -9.67
N GLY A 230 -6.06 -26.26 -9.66
CA GLY A 230 -7.01 -26.06 -8.58
C GLY A 230 -7.88 -24.81 -8.76
N LYS A 231 -8.94 -24.72 -7.95
CA LYS A 231 -9.90 -23.60 -8.02
C LYS A 231 -9.19 -22.26 -7.75
N PRO A 232 -9.53 -21.17 -8.46
CA PRO A 232 -10.66 -21.04 -9.39
C PRO A 232 -10.37 -21.47 -10.84
N LEU A 233 -9.19 -22.02 -11.15
CA LEU A 233 -8.91 -22.54 -12.48
C LEU A 233 -9.69 -23.85 -12.74
N PRO A 234 -10.11 -24.13 -13.98
CA PRO A 234 -10.78 -25.38 -14.35
C PRO A 234 -9.82 -26.59 -14.38
N VAL A 235 -8.51 -26.34 -14.33
CA VAL A 235 -7.47 -27.39 -14.35
C VAL A 235 -7.43 -28.08 -12.99
N ALA A 236 -7.78 -29.37 -12.96
CA ALA A 236 -7.66 -30.17 -11.75
C ALA A 236 -6.18 -30.42 -11.40
N CYS A 237 -5.85 -30.44 -10.12
CA CYS A 237 -4.50 -30.81 -9.70
C CYS A 237 -4.28 -32.31 -9.86
N PRO A 238 -3.06 -32.74 -10.23
CA PRO A 238 -2.69 -34.14 -10.18
C PRO A 238 -2.96 -34.70 -8.78
N PRO A 239 -3.40 -35.97 -8.67
CA PRO A 239 -3.54 -36.59 -7.36
C PRO A 239 -2.18 -36.49 -6.67
N SER A 240 -2.16 -35.82 -5.52
CA SER A 240 -0.97 -35.78 -4.68
C SER A 240 -0.53 -37.22 -4.45
N PRO A 241 0.76 -37.58 -4.62
CA PRO A 241 1.23 -38.90 -4.22
C PRO A 241 0.72 -39.10 -2.79
N SER A 242 -0.05 -40.18 -2.60
CA SER A 242 -0.63 -40.53 -1.31
C SER A 242 0.47 -40.34 -0.30
N LYS A 243 0.27 -39.42 0.64
CA LYS A 243 1.15 -39.34 1.80
C LYS A 243 1.14 -40.76 2.35
N GLU A 244 2.24 -41.49 2.20
CA GLU A 244 2.52 -42.54 3.17
C GLU A 244 2.29 -41.87 4.52
N ASP A 245 1.46 -42.51 5.33
CA ASP A 245 1.20 -42.11 6.69
C ASP A 245 2.56 -42.02 7.41
N HIS A 246 3.20 -40.87 7.32
CA HIS A 246 3.97 -40.33 8.41
C HIS A 246 2.91 -40.05 9.48
N LYS A 247 2.55 -41.13 10.18
CA LYS A 247 2.12 -41.11 11.57
C LYS A 247 2.84 -39.92 12.15
N SER A 248 2.05 -38.92 12.55
CA SER A 248 2.47 -37.98 13.58
C SER A 248 3.31 -38.78 14.56
N LEU A 249 4.47 -38.25 14.95
CA LEU A 249 5.27 -38.83 16.02
C LEU A 249 4.38 -38.79 17.27
N ARG A 250 3.46 -39.75 17.39
CA ARG A 250 2.87 -40.20 18.64
C ARG A 250 4.09 -40.67 19.37
N LEU A 251 4.63 -39.80 20.21
CA LEU A 251 5.61 -40.18 21.19
C LEU A 251 4.96 -41.35 21.93
N SER A 252 5.40 -42.57 21.63
CA SER A 252 4.83 -43.78 22.19
C SER A 252 4.74 -43.58 23.69
N ARG A 253 3.63 -43.99 24.31
CA ARG A 253 3.39 -43.85 25.76
C ARG A 253 4.63 -44.27 26.57
N GLU A 254 5.37 -45.26 26.06
CA GLU A 254 6.65 -45.75 26.57
C GLU A 254 7.77 -44.69 26.57
N LYS A 255 7.95 -43.93 25.49
CA LYS A 255 8.93 -42.82 25.43
C LYS A 255 8.52 -41.66 26.33
N ALA A 256 7.23 -41.37 26.46
CA ALA A 256 6.74 -40.35 27.40
C ALA A 256 6.99 -40.75 28.87
N ILE A 257 6.79 -42.04 29.20
CA ILE A 257 7.14 -42.60 30.53
C ILE A 257 8.65 -42.48 30.77
N MET A 258 9.48 -42.82 29.78
CA MET A 258 10.94 -42.68 29.88
C MET A 258 11.36 -41.22 30.17
N PHE A 259 10.84 -40.24 29.43
CA PHE A 259 11.15 -38.82 29.68
C PHE A 259 10.64 -38.32 31.03
N SER A 260 9.49 -38.80 31.51
CA SER A 260 8.99 -38.44 32.84
C SER A 260 9.91 -38.93 33.98
N GLY A 261 10.55 -40.10 33.80
CA GLY A 261 11.57 -40.62 34.72
C GLY A 261 12.81 -39.73 34.78
N TYR A 262 13.31 -39.25 33.63
CA TYR A 262 14.45 -38.32 33.61
C TYR A 262 14.13 -36.96 34.23
N ILE A 263 12.91 -36.46 34.05
CA ILE A 263 12.46 -35.21 34.68
C ILE A 263 12.37 -35.38 36.20
N ALA A 264 11.80 -36.49 36.68
CA ALA A 264 11.73 -36.80 38.11
C ALA A 264 13.14 -36.95 38.73
N LEU A 265 14.06 -37.64 38.04
CA LEU A 265 15.44 -37.77 38.47
C LEU A 265 16.15 -36.41 38.54
N GLY A 266 15.93 -35.56 37.54
CA GLY A 266 16.44 -34.18 37.51
C GLY A 266 15.93 -33.34 38.67
N LEU A 267 14.64 -33.45 39.02
CA LEU A 267 14.05 -32.75 40.17
C LEU A 267 14.63 -33.25 41.49
N VAL A 268 14.86 -34.55 41.66
CA VAL A 268 15.49 -35.11 42.87
C VAL A 268 16.93 -34.61 43.01
N LEU A 269 17.71 -34.59 41.92
CA LEU A 269 19.07 -34.06 41.92
C LEU A 269 19.08 -32.56 42.25
N PHE A 270 18.14 -31.79 41.69
CA PHE A 270 17.99 -30.38 41.99
C PHE A 270 17.64 -30.13 43.47
N LEU A 271 16.72 -30.90 44.04
CA LEU A 271 16.37 -30.83 45.47
C LEU A 271 17.56 -31.25 46.36
N PHE A 272 18.34 -32.25 45.97
CA PHE A 272 19.54 -32.64 46.70
C PHE A 272 20.62 -31.56 46.67
N VAL A 273 20.85 -30.91 45.52
CA VAL A 273 21.83 -29.82 45.39
C VAL A 273 21.39 -28.59 46.18
N THR A 274 20.11 -28.23 46.13
CA THR A 274 19.57 -27.11 46.92
C THR A 274 19.60 -27.41 48.41
N TYR A 275 19.25 -28.64 48.83
CA TYR A 275 19.42 -29.09 50.22
C TYR A 275 20.88 -29.00 50.67
N LYS A 276 21.84 -29.51 49.89
CA LYS A 276 23.27 -29.42 50.22
C LYS A 276 23.75 -27.97 50.26
N SER A 277 23.23 -27.11 49.40
CA SER A 277 23.58 -25.68 49.36
C SER A 277 23.02 -24.93 50.58
N ILE A 278 21.80 -25.24 51.00
CA ILE A 278 21.18 -24.69 52.23
C ILE A 278 21.90 -25.22 53.47
N HIS A 279 22.28 -26.50 53.49
CA HIS A 279 23.00 -27.10 54.61
C HIS A 279 24.46 -26.62 54.69
N ARG A 280 25.11 -26.33 53.56
CA ARG A 280 26.41 -25.64 53.51
C ARG A 280 26.27 -24.22 54.07
N LYS A 281 25.23 -23.47 53.67
CA LYS A 281 24.94 -22.12 54.21
C LYS A 281 24.60 -22.14 55.71
N LYS A 282 23.91 -23.17 56.23
CA LYS A 282 23.68 -23.34 57.69
C LYS A 282 24.97 -23.68 58.46
N LYS A 283 25.93 -24.40 57.86
CA LYS A 283 27.26 -24.62 58.46
C LYS A 283 28.14 -23.35 58.46
N THR A 284 27.89 -22.37 57.59
CA THR A 284 28.63 -21.09 57.57
C THR A 284 27.99 -19.99 58.41
N LYS A 285 26.73 -20.14 58.86
CA LYS A 285 26.01 -19.12 59.64
C LYS A 285 26.15 -19.24 61.16
N HIS A 286 26.96 -20.18 61.66
CA HIS A 286 27.44 -20.19 63.05
C HIS A 286 28.73 -19.37 63.27
N ARG A 287 29.17 -18.59 62.27
CA ARG A 287 30.28 -17.65 62.44
C ARG A 287 29.99 -16.33 61.74
N LYS A 288 29.79 -15.30 62.57
CA LYS A 288 29.75 -13.85 62.31
C LYS A 288 28.37 -13.18 62.28
N ILE A 289 28.08 -12.63 63.45
CA ILE A 289 27.27 -11.46 63.78
C ILE A 289 27.91 -10.21 63.16
N ALA A 290 27.06 -9.26 62.74
CA ALA A 290 27.17 -7.79 62.85
C ALA A 290 26.77 -7.03 61.56
N ASP A 291 25.91 -6.05 61.80
CA ASP A 291 25.67 -4.78 61.07
C ASP A 291 24.60 -4.67 59.98
N GLU A 292 23.43 -4.28 60.48
CA GLU A 292 22.59 -3.10 60.15
C GLU A 292 22.27 -2.64 58.71
N LYS A 293 20.95 -2.49 58.54
CA LYS A 293 20.17 -1.34 58.02
C LYS A 293 19.55 -1.39 56.61
N ILE A 294 18.20 -1.40 56.64
CA ILE A 294 17.21 -0.53 55.93
C ILE A 294 17.16 -0.69 54.41
N ALA A 295 16.03 -0.76 53.70
CA ALA A 295 14.61 -1.03 53.90
C ALA A 295 14.01 -1.01 52.46
N SER A 296 12.97 -1.80 52.16
CA SER A 296 11.94 -1.43 51.16
C SER A 296 10.79 -2.43 51.09
N ASP A 297 9.60 -1.85 51.24
CA ASP A 297 8.22 -2.22 50.90
C ASP A 297 7.99 -3.32 49.84
N SER A 298 7.14 -4.33 50.11
CA SER A 298 5.64 -4.36 50.11
C SER A 298 5.04 -4.36 48.68
N SER A 299 4.71 -5.55 48.15
CA SER A 299 3.38 -6.19 48.09
C SER A 299 2.39 -5.46 47.14
N SER A 300 2.15 -6.00 45.95
CA SER A 300 1.02 -6.89 45.61
C SER A 300 -0.26 -6.17 45.19
N GLY A 301 -0.85 -6.57 44.06
CA GLY A 301 -2.27 -6.30 43.77
C GLY A 301 -2.62 -6.25 42.29
N LYS A 302 -3.26 -7.30 41.79
CA LYS A 302 -3.95 -7.38 40.48
C LYS A 302 -5.46 -7.26 40.69
N SER A 303 -6.16 -6.58 39.78
CA SER A 303 -7.54 -6.88 39.30
C SER A 303 -7.82 -6.00 38.04
N SER A 304 -8.11 -6.51 36.83
CA SER A 304 -9.40 -6.92 36.20
C SER A 304 -10.40 -5.74 36.03
N ILE A 305 -10.92 -5.30 34.86
CA ILE A 305 -11.81 -5.92 33.83
C ILE A 305 -11.99 -4.93 32.62
N PRO A 306 -12.46 -5.33 31.42
CA PRO A 306 -12.36 -4.60 30.14
C PRO A 306 -13.61 -3.79 29.71
N TRP A 307 -13.46 -2.89 28.74
CA TRP A 307 -14.54 -2.12 28.10
C TRP A 307 -14.58 -2.30 26.58
N ALA A 308 -15.81 -2.36 26.05
CA ALA A 308 -16.22 -2.71 24.71
C ALA A 308 -16.24 -1.53 23.71
N SER A 309 -16.19 -1.87 22.42
CA SER A 309 -16.36 -0.98 21.28
C SER A 309 -17.81 -0.94 20.80
N THR A 310 -18.31 0.26 20.48
CA THR A 310 -19.60 0.48 19.80
C THR A 310 -19.37 1.03 18.40
N GLU A 311 -19.88 0.31 17.40
CA GLU A 311 -20.08 0.75 16.02
C GLU A 311 -21.39 1.52 15.89
N ALA A 312 -21.43 2.52 14.99
CA ALA A 312 -22.69 3.01 14.44
C ALA A 312 -22.52 3.44 12.97
N SER A 313 -23.19 2.70 12.11
CA SER A 313 -23.45 2.96 10.70
C SER A 313 -24.41 4.12 10.49
N THR A 314 -24.19 4.95 9.47
CA THR A 314 -25.26 5.75 8.85
C THR A 314 -25.14 5.74 7.33
N THR A 315 -26.17 5.18 6.69
CA THR A 315 -26.53 5.24 5.28
C THR A 315 -26.93 6.66 4.87
N ALA A 316 -26.39 7.18 3.77
CA ALA A 316 -26.84 8.42 3.14
C ALA A 316 -27.01 8.28 1.62
N ILE A 317 -28.13 8.81 1.14
CA ILE A 317 -28.80 8.64 -0.15
C ILE A 317 -27.98 9.21 -1.32
N SER A 318 -27.92 8.50 -2.45
CA SER A 318 -27.16 8.85 -3.65
C SER A 318 -28.05 9.50 -4.72
N SER A 319 -28.10 10.84 -4.78
CA SER A 319 -28.81 11.60 -5.82
C SER A 319 -27.86 12.07 -6.93
N LEU A 320 -28.34 12.08 -8.19
CA LEU A 320 -27.66 12.72 -9.34
C LEU A 320 -27.62 14.23 -9.16
N ILE A 321 -26.47 14.84 -9.45
CA ILE A 321 -26.31 16.28 -9.43
C ILE A 321 -26.41 16.79 -10.87
N VAL A 322 -27.51 17.48 -11.17
CA VAL A 322 -27.77 18.12 -12.46
C VAL A 322 -27.20 19.53 -12.45
N LEU A 323 -26.33 19.83 -13.41
CA LEU A 323 -25.68 21.13 -13.53
C LEU A 323 -26.60 22.05 -14.34
N LYS A 324 -27.46 22.82 -13.64
CA LYS A 324 -28.43 23.71 -14.29
C LYS A 324 -27.73 24.88 -14.99
N ARG A 325 -28.01 25.07 -16.28
CA ARG A 325 -27.53 26.20 -17.09
C ARG A 325 -28.69 27.14 -17.49
N PRO A 326 -28.50 28.46 -17.48
CA PRO A 326 -29.50 29.38 -18.01
C PRO A 326 -29.68 29.16 -19.52
N GLY A 327 -30.90 28.86 -19.95
CA GLY A 327 -31.28 28.65 -21.36
C GLY A 327 -31.49 27.19 -21.81
N THR A 328 -31.21 26.19 -20.96
CA THR A 328 -31.45 24.78 -21.27
C THR A 328 -32.47 24.19 -20.30
N THR A 329 -33.71 23.94 -20.77
CA THR A 329 -34.80 23.34 -19.99
C THR A 329 -34.78 21.81 -20.05
N THR A 330 -33.63 21.18 -19.79
CA THR A 330 -33.56 19.71 -19.67
C THR A 330 -33.68 19.34 -18.19
N ASP A 331 -34.89 19.07 -17.75
CA ASP A 331 -35.17 18.60 -16.38
C ASP A 331 -34.78 17.12 -16.28
N LEU A 332 -33.47 16.86 -16.19
CA LEU A 332 -32.92 15.50 -16.22
C LEU A 332 -33.09 14.81 -14.86
N LYS A 333 -34.08 13.93 -14.73
CA LYS A 333 -34.24 13.11 -13.53
C LYS A 333 -33.35 11.86 -13.60
N PHE A 334 -32.73 11.52 -12.47
CA PHE A 334 -31.82 10.37 -12.37
C PHE A 334 -32.49 9.05 -12.73
N ASP A 335 -33.71 8.84 -12.26
CA ASP A 335 -34.46 7.61 -12.50
C ASP A 335 -34.78 7.40 -13.98
N ASP A 336 -34.99 8.48 -14.71
CA ASP A 336 -35.27 8.44 -16.15
C ASP A 336 -33.99 8.06 -16.93
N LEU A 337 -32.83 8.55 -16.49
CA LEU A 337 -31.52 8.19 -17.07
C LEU A 337 -31.19 6.70 -16.85
N LEU A 338 -31.53 6.13 -15.70
CA LEU A 338 -31.26 4.73 -15.38
C LEU A 338 -32.20 3.75 -16.12
N LYS A 339 -33.40 4.20 -16.47
CA LYS A 339 -34.40 3.38 -17.19
C LYS A 339 -34.31 3.50 -18.71
N ALA A 340 -33.64 4.54 -19.21
CA ALA A 340 -33.50 4.80 -20.63
C ALA A 340 -32.63 3.74 -21.34
N PRO A 341 -32.93 3.40 -22.61
CA PRO A 341 -32.13 2.47 -23.39
C PRO A 341 -30.69 2.99 -23.57
N ALA A 342 -29.72 2.10 -23.33
CA ALA A 342 -28.30 2.42 -23.36
C ALA A 342 -27.53 1.50 -24.34
N GLU A 343 -26.81 2.11 -25.28
CA GLU A 343 -25.92 1.44 -26.22
C GLU A 343 -24.46 1.65 -25.79
N LEU A 344 -23.65 0.58 -25.78
CA LEU A 344 -22.24 0.69 -25.42
C LEU A 344 -21.42 1.27 -26.59
N LEU A 345 -20.96 2.51 -26.46
CA LEU A 345 -20.10 3.17 -27.46
C LEU A 345 -18.62 2.73 -27.36
N GLY A 346 -18.15 2.35 -26.16
CA GLY A 346 -16.78 1.89 -26.00
C GLY A 346 -16.35 1.57 -24.57
N ARG A 347 -15.33 0.72 -24.44
CA ARG A 347 -14.69 0.37 -23.16
C ARG A 347 -13.22 0.76 -23.19
N GLY A 348 -12.76 1.42 -22.13
CA GLY A 348 -11.35 1.79 -21.97
C GLY A 348 -10.86 1.57 -20.55
N ARG A 349 -9.58 1.88 -20.32
CA ARG A 349 -8.89 1.77 -19.02
C ARG A 349 -9.67 2.44 -17.88
N ASN A 350 -10.30 3.58 -18.15
CA ASN A 350 -10.96 4.42 -17.15
C ASN A 350 -12.48 4.19 -17.07
N GLY A 351 -12.99 3.14 -17.73
CA GLY A 351 -14.40 2.74 -17.69
C GLY A 351 -15.09 2.72 -19.04
N SER A 352 -16.42 2.60 -19.00
CA SER A 352 -17.28 2.36 -20.17
C SER A 352 -18.04 3.63 -20.54
N LEU A 353 -18.24 3.87 -21.84
CA LEU A 353 -19.02 4.99 -22.36
C LEU A 353 -20.26 4.42 -23.05
N TYR A 354 -21.42 4.99 -22.71
CA TYR A 354 -22.71 4.59 -23.24
C TYR A 354 -23.39 5.77 -23.93
N LYS A 355 -24.13 5.50 -25.01
CA LYS A 355 -25.11 6.41 -25.60
C LYS A 355 -26.46 6.07 -24.98
N VAL A 356 -27.09 7.05 -24.35
CA VAL A 356 -28.40 6.89 -23.71
C VAL A 356 -29.39 7.77 -24.46
N THR A 357 -30.48 7.18 -24.90
CA THR A 357 -31.54 7.91 -25.63
C THR A 357 -32.70 8.15 -24.68
N MET A 358 -32.95 9.41 -24.34
CA MET A 358 -34.04 9.82 -23.45
C MET A 358 -35.39 9.73 -24.18
N ALA A 359 -36.49 9.71 -23.43
CA ALA A 359 -37.85 9.57 -23.99
C ALA A 359 -38.27 10.73 -24.91
N ASP A 360 -37.66 11.90 -24.74
CA ASP A 360 -37.85 13.10 -25.57
C ASP A 360 -37.00 13.09 -26.86
N GLY A 361 -36.23 12.02 -27.10
CA GLY A 361 -35.32 11.89 -28.24
C GLY A 361 -33.92 12.47 -28.02
N THR A 362 -33.66 13.09 -26.87
CA THR A 362 -32.33 13.63 -26.53
C THR A 362 -31.32 12.50 -26.37
N SER A 363 -30.16 12.61 -27.04
CA SER A 363 -29.07 11.64 -26.92
C SER A 363 -27.98 12.14 -25.96
N LEU A 364 -27.70 11.37 -24.92
CA LEU A 364 -26.68 11.66 -23.91
C LEU A 364 -25.53 10.66 -23.99
N ALA A 365 -24.32 11.12 -23.73
CA ALA A 365 -23.13 10.29 -23.58
C ALA A 365 -22.84 10.13 -22.07
N VAL A 366 -23.07 8.93 -21.54
CA VAL A 366 -22.88 8.61 -20.13
C VAL A 366 -21.59 7.82 -19.95
N LYS A 367 -20.59 8.46 -19.33
CA LYS A 367 -19.35 7.79 -18.95
C LYS A 367 -19.50 7.19 -17.57
N ARG A 368 -19.52 5.86 -17.49
CA ARG A 368 -19.38 5.11 -16.24
C ARG A 368 -17.91 4.94 -15.93
N ILE A 369 -17.45 5.62 -14.88
CA ILE A 369 -16.03 5.64 -14.51
C ILE A 369 -15.71 4.40 -13.70
N LYS A 370 -14.68 3.67 -14.12
CA LYS A 370 -14.17 2.51 -13.39
C LYS A 370 -13.30 3.03 -12.25
N ASP A 371 -13.86 2.91 -11.06
CA ASP A 371 -13.35 3.34 -9.75
C ASP A 371 -11.81 3.53 -9.65
N CYS A 372 -11.37 4.77 -9.86
CA CYS A 372 -9.95 5.17 -9.94
C CYS A 372 -9.49 5.80 -8.63
N GLY A 373 -9.54 5.08 -7.50
CA GLY A 373 -8.96 5.50 -6.21
C GLY A 373 -9.45 6.82 -5.58
N THR A 374 -10.30 7.59 -6.27
CA THR A 374 -10.82 8.88 -5.85
C THR A 374 -12.00 8.68 -4.90
N SER A 375 -12.01 9.30 -3.73
CA SER A 375 -13.16 9.23 -2.83
C SER A 375 -14.40 9.89 -3.46
N ALA A 376 -15.61 9.55 -3.00
CA ALA A 376 -16.83 10.18 -3.52
C ALA A 376 -16.84 11.71 -3.30
N ALA A 377 -16.27 12.17 -2.17
CA ALA A 377 -16.10 13.59 -1.87
C ALA A 377 -15.11 14.26 -2.84
N GLU A 378 -13.96 13.64 -3.09
CA GLU A 378 -12.95 14.18 -4.01
C GLU A 378 -13.47 14.23 -5.46
N PHE A 379 -14.24 13.22 -5.88
CA PHE A 379 -14.86 13.20 -7.20
C PHE A 379 -15.87 14.34 -7.36
N ARG A 380 -16.71 14.57 -6.35
CA ARG A 380 -17.66 15.69 -6.33
C ARG A 380 -16.93 17.03 -6.49
N THR A 381 -15.92 17.29 -5.66
CA THR A 381 -15.15 18.55 -5.74
C THR A 381 -14.49 18.76 -7.09
N ARG A 382 -13.99 17.68 -7.74
CA ARG A 382 -13.42 17.78 -9.09
C ARG A 382 -14.49 18.13 -10.13
N MET A 383 -15.67 17.52 -10.07
CA MET A 383 -16.75 17.81 -11.01
C MET A 383 -17.28 19.23 -10.86
N GLU A 384 -17.38 19.75 -9.63
CA GLU A 384 -17.73 21.15 -9.36
C GLU A 384 -16.71 22.11 -9.99
N ARG A 385 -15.40 21.81 -9.89
CA ARG A 385 -14.37 22.62 -10.55
C ARG A 385 -14.44 22.54 -12.07
N ILE A 386 -14.71 21.37 -12.63
CA ILE A 386 -14.83 21.17 -14.09
C ILE A 386 -16.03 21.96 -14.64
N ASP A 387 -17.14 22.00 -13.91
CA ASP A 387 -18.32 22.80 -14.29
C ASP A 387 -18.00 24.31 -14.36
N MET A 388 -17.06 24.79 -13.53
CA MET A 388 -16.63 26.20 -13.56
C MET A 388 -15.74 26.54 -14.76
N VAL A 389 -15.09 25.57 -15.40
CA VAL A 389 -14.15 25.82 -16.50
C VAL A 389 -14.91 25.96 -17.82
N ARG A 390 -14.69 27.06 -18.54
CA ARG A 390 -15.28 27.31 -19.86
C ARG A 390 -14.20 27.45 -20.93
N HIS A 391 -14.34 26.69 -22.00
CA HIS A 391 -13.48 26.78 -23.18
C HIS A 391 -14.29 26.47 -24.44
N PRO A 392 -14.11 27.22 -25.56
CA PRO A 392 -14.89 27.05 -26.78
C PRO A 392 -14.79 25.65 -27.42
N ASN A 393 -13.68 24.95 -27.19
CA ASN A 393 -13.42 23.62 -27.76
C ASN A 393 -13.55 22.46 -26.75
N VAL A 394 -14.13 22.69 -25.57
CA VAL A 394 -14.33 21.65 -24.55
C VAL A 394 -15.81 21.57 -24.21
N LEU A 395 -16.40 20.39 -24.39
CA LEU A 395 -17.79 20.17 -24.06
C LEU A 395 -17.96 20.06 -22.53
N PRO A 396 -18.74 20.95 -21.90
CA PRO A 396 -18.98 20.88 -20.46
C PRO A 396 -19.90 19.70 -20.09
N PRO A 397 -19.75 19.12 -18.89
CA PRO A 397 -20.66 18.10 -18.39
C PRO A 397 -22.06 18.69 -18.13
N VAL A 398 -23.09 17.85 -18.28
CA VAL A 398 -24.51 18.19 -18.04
C VAL A 398 -24.96 17.73 -16.65
N ALA A 399 -24.46 16.57 -16.21
CA ALA A 399 -24.74 16.04 -14.90
C ALA A 399 -23.62 15.10 -14.46
N PHE A 400 -23.54 14.84 -13.17
CA PHE A 400 -22.69 13.78 -12.64
C PHE A 400 -23.36 13.09 -11.45
N HIS A 401 -23.06 11.80 -11.31
CA HIS A 401 -23.48 10.99 -10.17
C HIS A 401 -22.24 10.52 -9.45
N CYS A 402 -22.28 10.52 -8.12
CA CYS A 402 -21.23 9.95 -7.32
C CYS A 402 -21.79 9.27 -6.08
N SER A 403 -21.58 7.96 -6.01
CA SER A 403 -21.79 7.13 -4.83
C SER A 403 -20.50 6.38 -4.49
N THR A 404 -20.53 5.60 -3.42
CA THR A 404 -19.42 4.70 -3.04
C THR A 404 -19.24 3.56 -4.03
N GLN A 405 -20.26 3.24 -4.84
CA GLN A 405 -20.25 2.11 -5.77
C GLN A 405 -20.15 2.55 -7.23
N GLU A 406 -20.63 3.75 -7.56
CA GLU A 406 -20.76 4.22 -8.93
C GLU A 406 -20.43 5.70 -9.11
N LYS A 407 -19.72 5.99 -10.20
CA LYS A 407 -19.41 7.36 -10.63
C LYS A 407 -19.78 7.50 -12.09
N LEU A 408 -20.67 8.45 -12.38
CA LEU A 408 -21.15 8.74 -13.72
C LEU A 408 -20.85 10.20 -14.05
N VAL A 409 -20.43 10.44 -15.29
CA VAL A 409 -20.40 11.80 -15.87
C VAL A 409 -21.20 11.77 -17.15
N VAL A 410 -22.08 12.74 -17.30
CA VAL A 410 -23.04 12.82 -18.40
C VAL A 410 -22.70 14.04 -19.26
N TYR A 411 -22.63 13.83 -20.57
CA TYR A 411 -22.43 14.86 -21.58
C TYR A 411 -23.53 14.79 -22.62
N GLU A 412 -23.71 15.86 -23.39
CA GLU A 412 -24.49 15.82 -24.63
C GLU A 412 -23.77 14.96 -25.68
N CYS A 413 -24.48 14.04 -26.32
CA CYS A 413 -23.88 13.18 -27.33
C CYS A 413 -23.62 13.96 -28.62
N GLN A 414 -22.36 13.98 -29.08
CA GLN A 414 -21.99 14.65 -30.33
C GLN A 414 -22.26 13.74 -31.53
N ARG A 415 -22.80 14.33 -32.61
CA ARG A 415 -23.21 13.58 -33.82
C ARG A 415 -22.03 13.05 -34.65
N ASN A 416 -20.87 13.68 -34.58
CA ASN A 416 -19.70 13.36 -35.42
C ASN A 416 -18.84 12.20 -34.87
N GLY A 417 -19.31 11.47 -33.86
CA GLY A 417 -18.60 10.34 -33.28
C GLY A 417 -17.29 10.73 -32.59
N SER A 418 -16.37 9.76 -32.46
CA SER A 418 -15.07 9.98 -31.82
C SER A 418 -13.99 10.37 -32.85
N LEU A 419 -13.00 11.15 -32.42
CA LEU A 419 -11.82 11.44 -33.25
C LEU A 419 -11.12 10.15 -33.69
N LEU A 420 -11.07 9.14 -32.81
CA LEU A 420 -10.48 7.84 -33.13
C LEU A 420 -11.21 7.13 -34.28
N SER A 421 -12.55 7.18 -34.32
CA SER A 421 -13.33 6.61 -35.42
C SER A 421 -13.10 7.34 -36.74
N LEU A 422 -12.96 8.68 -36.69
CA LEU A 422 -12.65 9.49 -37.86
C LEU A 422 -11.24 9.18 -38.40
N LEU A 423 -10.25 9.05 -37.52
CA LEU A 423 -8.86 8.71 -37.89
C LEU A 423 -8.72 7.28 -38.43
N GLN A 424 -9.62 6.36 -38.04
CA GLN A 424 -9.63 4.97 -38.51
C GLN A 424 -10.48 4.74 -39.77
N GLY A 425 -11.05 5.80 -40.35
CA GLY A 425 -11.86 5.71 -41.58
C GLY A 425 -13.17 4.93 -41.43
N LYS A 426 -13.66 4.72 -40.20
CA LYS A 426 -14.95 4.08 -39.97
C LYS A 426 -16.05 5.11 -40.18
N ALA A 427 -16.92 4.88 -41.16
CA ALA A 427 -18.10 5.72 -41.38
C ALA A 427 -18.97 5.75 -40.11
N THR A 428 -19.37 6.96 -39.71
CA THR A 428 -20.31 7.21 -38.63
C THR A 428 -21.69 6.68 -39.02
N THR A 429 -22.18 5.64 -38.34
CA THR A 429 -23.59 5.20 -38.40
C THR A 429 -24.46 6.05 -37.49
#